data_AF-A0A830E2Z8-F1
#
_entry.id   AF-A0A830E2Z8-F1
#
_cell.length_a   1.000
_cell.length_b   1.000
_cell.length_c   1.000
_cell.angle_alpha   90.00
_cell.angle_beta   90.00
_cell.angle_gamma   90.00
#
_symmetry.space_group_name_H-M   'P 1'
#
loop_
_entity.id
_entity.type
_entity.pdbx_description
1 polymer ?
#
loop_
_entity_poly.entity_id
_entity_poly.type
_entity_poly.pdbx_seq_one_letter_code
_entity_poly.pdbx_strand_id
1 'polypeptide(L)'
;MDINIINKGKNYSYTHGLLSRDQTILMVLFSVLFLLYFIFREFLFYVAPFMPSTGINMVDLELIGTFSVFGLEIVIPFMLYLIKAPLSGVYFIITVLMLWGGTLLSILYPMYYMSIPWVIGSLIYVALTVLSLITLIYELRIKSLPLIPLILLQLASLILYIANVLTEYFALPLGDLSPYFVYPMLYLAGIGSIALLIYSTYALIIEGKVNARLILGYVAAAVLSVSMAYPLYTLTMYNGFMSHIMSMVFAMGLGILSPPSSMPLIAVFMGIYTYSIIALVISGIMNKIPMYYLVAVASLIYVTTAFIEHAIIVIFASVLTITNLIIYLNIINKPREVGDGHAGVS
;
A
#
# COMPACT_ATOMS: atom_id res chain seq x y z
N MET A 1 23.74 3.16 -57.70
CA MET A 1 23.61 4.42 -56.91
C MET A 1 22.46 4.14 -55.97
N ASP A 2 22.78 3.38 -54.93
CA ASP A 2 21.83 2.48 -54.27
C ASP A 2 21.34 3.06 -52.95
N ILE A 3 20.04 3.32 -52.97
CA ILE A 3 19.19 3.60 -51.82
C ILE A 3 19.11 2.30 -51.03
N ASN A 4 19.82 2.23 -49.91
CA ASN A 4 19.52 1.30 -48.81
C ASN A 4 20.26 1.76 -47.54
N ILE A 5 19.95 2.98 -47.13
CA ILE A 5 19.99 3.39 -45.72
C ILE A 5 18.56 3.23 -45.23
N ILE A 6 18.38 2.75 -43.99
CA ILE A 6 17.12 2.40 -43.30
C ILE A 6 16.82 0.90 -43.30
N ASN A 7 17.59 0.15 -42.51
CA ASN A 7 17.01 -0.79 -41.55
C ASN A 7 18.03 -1.25 -40.51
N LYS A 8 18.37 -0.35 -39.58
CA LYS A 8 18.84 -0.74 -38.24
C LYS A 8 17.88 -0.16 -37.22
N GLY A 9 16.66 -0.72 -37.22
CA GLY A 9 15.77 -0.61 -36.07
C GLY A 9 16.51 -1.19 -34.87
N LYS A 10 16.94 -0.31 -33.96
CA LYS A 10 17.43 -0.71 -32.65
C LYS A 10 16.28 -1.44 -31.95
N ASN A 11 16.34 -2.77 -31.94
CA ASN A 11 15.62 -3.57 -30.97
C ASN A 11 16.21 -3.23 -29.59
N TYR A 12 15.71 -2.17 -28.97
CA TYR A 12 15.82 -2.03 -27.53
C TYR A 12 14.98 -3.15 -26.92
N SER A 13 15.62 -4.30 -26.73
CA SER A 13 15.15 -5.28 -25.76
C SER A 13 15.18 -4.57 -24.41
N TYR A 14 14.06 -3.97 -24.02
CA TYR A 14 13.86 -3.48 -22.67
C TYR A 14 13.90 -4.71 -21.75
N THR A 15 15.09 -5.05 -21.27
CA THR A 15 15.22 -5.89 -20.08
C THR A 15 14.68 -5.05 -18.94
N HIS A 16 13.39 -5.19 -18.66
CA HIS A 16 12.79 -4.68 -17.44
C HIS A 16 13.66 -5.21 -16.29
N GLY A 17 14.25 -4.31 -15.50
CA GLY A 17 15.00 -4.60 -14.30
C GLY A 17 14.19 -5.57 -13.45
N LEU A 18 14.64 -6.82 -13.41
CA LEU A 18 14.09 -7.84 -12.56
C LEU A 18 14.65 -7.64 -11.15
N LEU A 19 13.79 -7.78 -10.16
CA LEU A 19 14.23 -8.02 -8.79
C LEU A 19 15.11 -9.27 -8.79
N SER A 20 16.15 -9.27 -7.94
CA SER A 20 16.91 -10.50 -7.70
C SER A 20 15.98 -11.59 -7.14
N ARG A 21 16.41 -12.85 -7.20
CA ARG A 21 15.65 -13.96 -6.62
C ARG A 21 15.30 -13.70 -5.15
N ASP A 22 16.27 -13.21 -4.38
CA ASP A 22 16.11 -12.93 -2.96
C ASP A 22 15.15 -11.77 -2.70
N GLN A 23 15.25 -10.69 -3.49
CA GLN A 23 14.32 -9.56 -3.43
C GLN A 23 12.89 -9.97 -3.81
N THR A 24 12.73 -10.87 -4.77
CA THR A 24 11.41 -11.39 -5.18
C THR A 24 10.78 -12.21 -4.06
N ILE A 25 11.55 -13.09 -3.42
CA ILE A 25 11.07 -13.91 -2.30
C ILE A 25 10.66 -13.01 -1.12
N LEU A 26 11.51 -12.06 -0.74
CA LEU A 26 11.22 -11.14 0.36
C LEU A 26 10.00 -10.27 0.07
N MET A 27 9.84 -9.80 -1.17
CA MET A 27 8.69 -9.02 -1.57
C MET A 27 7.39 -9.85 -1.51
N VAL A 28 7.41 -11.12 -1.96
CA VAL A 28 6.23 -12.00 -1.87
C VAL A 28 5.88 -12.25 -0.42
N LEU A 29 6.89 -12.55 0.41
CA LEU A 29 6.72 -12.74 1.84
C LEU A 29 6.15 -11.49 2.52
N PHE A 30 6.69 -10.30 2.21
CA PHE A 30 6.18 -9.00 2.66
C PHE A 30 4.70 -8.82 2.29
N SER A 31 4.34 -9.13 1.04
CA SER A 31 2.98 -8.96 0.53
C SER A 31 1.98 -9.88 1.24
N VAL A 32 2.36 -11.15 1.44
CA VAL A 32 1.52 -12.14 2.14
C VAL A 32 1.38 -11.79 3.61
N LEU A 33 2.48 -11.45 4.29
CA LEU A 33 2.46 -11.07 5.70
C LEU A 33 1.65 -9.79 5.93
N PHE A 34 1.77 -8.81 5.03
CA PHE A 34 0.95 -7.60 5.10
C PHE A 34 -0.54 -7.91 4.94
N LEU A 35 -0.90 -8.76 3.99
CA LEU A 35 -2.28 -9.19 3.79
C LEU A 35 -2.84 -9.94 5.00
N LEU A 36 -2.06 -10.84 5.60
CA LEU A 36 -2.46 -11.54 6.82
C LEU A 36 -2.59 -10.59 8.01
N TYR A 37 -1.63 -9.69 8.20
CA TYR A 37 -1.72 -8.63 9.20
C TYR A 37 -3.02 -7.83 9.03
N PHE A 38 -3.28 -7.34 7.83
CA PHE A 38 -4.47 -6.55 7.54
C PHE A 38 -5.77 -7.33 7.82
N ILE A 39 -5.89 -8.55 7.30
CA ILE A 39 -7.11 -9.36 7.44
C ILE A 39 -7.35 -9.72 8.91
N PHE A 40 -6.34 -10.24 9.61
CA PHE A 40 -6.54 -10.84 10.92
C PHE A 40 -6.47 -9.82 12.06
N ARG A 41 -5.61 -8.80 11.94
CA ARG A 41 -5.36 -7.83 13.01
C ARG A 41 -6.14 -6.53 12.85
N GLU A 42 -6.22 -6.00 11.63
CA GLU A 42 -6.91 -4.72 11.40
C GLU A 42 -8.38 -4.90 11.03
N PHE A 43 -8.75 -5.99 10.35
CA PHE A 43 -10.15 -6.18 9.94
C PHE A 43 -10.92 -7.13 10.85
N LEU A 44 -10.59 -8.42 10.83
CA LEU A 44 -11.38 -9.46 11.50
C LEU A 44 -11.41 -9.29 13.01
N PHE A 45 -10.34 -8.80 13.63
CA PHE A 45 -10.30 -8.55 15.07
C PHE A 45 -11.47 -7.66 15.54
N TYR A 46 -11.75 -6.58 14.81
CA TYR A 46 -12.84 -5.65 15.16
C TYR A 46 -14.21 -6.08 14.61
N VAL A 47 -14.25 -6.92 13.56
CA VAL A 47 -15.51 -7.43 12.98
C VAL A 47 -16.04 -8.64 13.74
N ALA A 48 -15.16 -9.50 14.24
CA ALA A 48 -15.51 -10.79 14.84
C ALA A 48 -16.53 -10.71 15.99
N PRO A 49 -16.56 -9.67 16.86
CA PRO A 49 -17.60 -9.54 17.89
C PRO A 49 -19.02 -9.40 17.34
N PHE A 50 -19.17 -9.02 16.06
CA PHE A 50 -20.46 -8.73 15.42
C PHE A 50 -20.94 -9.87 14.50
N MET A 51 -20.22 -10.99 14.41
CA MET A 51 -20.60 -12.11 13.53
C MET A 51 -21.64 -13.03 14.20
N PRO A 52 -22.74 -13.42 13.50
CA PRO A 52 -23.91 -14.07 14.10
C PRO A 52 -23.76 -15.54 14.53
N SER A 53 -22.60 -16.22 14.38
CA SER A 53 -22.42 -17.56 14.98
C SER A 53 -20.96 -17.97 15.29
N THR A 54 -20.73 -18.19 16.60
CA THR A 54 -20.11 -19.35 17.30
C THR A 54 -18.76 -19.92 16.85
N GLY A 55 -17.73 -19.71 17.68
CA GLY A 55 -16.57 -20.63 17.79
C GLY A 55 -15.25 -20.14 17.23
N ILE A 56 -15.19 -18.96 16.61
CA ILE A 56 -13.92 -18.39 16.19
C ILE A 56 -13.18 -17.94 17.45
N ASN A 57 -12.11 -18.67 17.77
CA ASN A 57 -11.26 -18.34 18.89
C ASN A 57 -10.52 -17.04 18.58
N MET A 58 -10.91 -15.95 19.25
CA MET A 58 -10.28 -14.64 19.11
C MET A 58 -8.77 -14.71 19.33
N VAL A 59 -8.32 -15.60 20.23
CA VAL A 59 -6.90 -15.85 20.49
C VAL A 59 -6.19 -16.35 19.24
N ASP A 60 -6.81 -17.21 18.43
CA ASP A 60 -6.19 -17.74 17.21
C ASP A 60 -6.09 -16.67 16.12
N LEU A 61 -7.11 -15.79 16.00
CA LEU A 61 -7.07 -14.65 15.08
C LEU A 61 -5.97 -13.64 15.48
N GLU A 62 -5.92 -13.28 16.76
CA GLU A 62 -4.89 -12.41 17.33
C GLU A 62 -3.49 -13.00 17.12
N LEU A 63 -3.35 -14.32 17.28
CA LEU A 63 -2.08 -15.01 17.10
C LEU A 63 -1.57 -14.91 15.66
N ILE A 64 -2.43 -15.16 14.67
CA ILE A 64 -2.08 -15.02 13.24
C ILE A 64 -1.70 -13.58 12.93
N GLY A 65 -2.49 -12.61 13.41
CA GLY A 65 -2.19 -11.18 13.23
C GLY A 65 -0.86 -10.77 13.88
N THR A 66 -0.57 -11.31 15.06
CA THR A 66 0.67 -11.04 15.81
C THR A 66 1.90 -11.64 15.13
N PHE A 67 1.84 -12.90 14.69
CA PHE A 67 2.92 -13.51 13.91
C PHE A 67 3.16 -12.80 12.59
N SER A 68 2.10 -12.29 11.96
CA SER A 68 2.22 -11.50 10.73
C SER A 68 3.00 -10.21 10.99
N VAL A 69 2.75 -9.53 12.11
CA VAL A 69 3.52 -8.35 12.52
C VAL A 69 4.98 -8.69 12.80
N PHE A 70 5.28 -9.72 13.58
CA PHE A 70 6.67 -10.15 13.80
C PHE A 70 7.39 -10.51 12.49
N GLY A 71 6.68 -11.17 11.57
CA GLY A 71 7.20 -11.44 10.23
C GLY A 71 7.55 -10.16 9.47
N LEU A 72 6.67 -9.16 9.51
CA LEU A 72 6.92 -7.85 8.89
C LEU A 72 8.09 -7.12 9.56
N GLU A 73 8.24 -7.20 10.88
CA GLU A 73 9.36 -6.62 11.63
C GLU A 73 10.72 -7.19 11.22
N ILE A 74 10.74 -8.42 10.72
CA ILE A 74 11.94 -9.04 10.16
C ILE A 74 12.10 -8.64 8.69
N VAL A 75 11.07 -8.85 7.87
CA VAL A 75 11.16 -8.74 6.40
C VAL A 75 11.39 -7.31 5.94
N ILE A 76 10.75 -6.33 6.58
CA ILE A 76 10.86 -4.92 6.18
C ILE A 76 12.31 -4.42 6.28
N PRO A 77 13.02 -4.54 7.42
CA PRO A 77 14.43 -4.18 7.49
C PRO A 77 15.30 -4.85 6.44
N PHE A 78 15.13 -6.17 6.21
CA PHE A 78 15.90 -6.88 5.18
C PHE A 78 15.64 -6.33 3.78
N MET A 79 14.39 -5.99 3.45
CA MET A 79 14.09 -5.35 2.18
C MET A 79 14.73 -3.98 2.06
N LEU A 80 14.57 -3.11 3.08
CA LEU A 80 15.18 -1.77 3.07
C LEU A 80 16.70 -1.81 2.96
N TYR A 81 17.34 -2.80 3.57
CA TYR A 81 18.78 -3.04 3.44
C TYR A 81 19.20 -3.41 2.01
N LEU A 82 18.41 -4.25 1.32
CA LEU A 82 18.72 -4.70 -0.05
C LEU A 82 18.38 -3.65 -1.12
N ILE A 83 17.52 -2.69 -0.79
CA ILE A 83 17.06 -1.64 -1.71
C ILE A 83 18.06 -0.49 -1.73
N LYS A 84 18.70 -0.27 -2.88
CA LYS A 84 19.59 0.88 -3.09
C LYS A 84 18.80 2.10 -3.58
N ALA A 85 17.97 2.67 -2.71
CA ALA A 85 17.27 3.93 -2.94
C ALA A 85 17.94 5.10 -2.19
N PRO A 86 17.70 6.37 -2.57
CA PRO A 86 18.15 7.51 -1.78
C PRO A 86 17.70 7.38 -0.32
N LEU A 87 18.59 7.68 0.63
CA LEU A 87 18.34 7.56 2.08
C LEU A 87 18.02 6.14 2.59
N SER A 88 18.20 5.09 1.79
CA SER A 88 17.97 3.68 2.19
C SER A 88 18.62 3.30 3.52
N GLY A 89 19.86 3.72 3.77
CA GLY A 89 20.54 3.48 5.05
C GLY A 89 19.86 4.15 6.24
N VAL A 90 19.37 5.38 6.07
CA VAL A 90 18.63 6.12 7.11
C VAL A 90 17.30 5.44 7.38
N TYR A 91 16.57 5.11 6.31
CA TYR A 91 15.30 4.38 6.40
C TYR A 91 15.47 3.03 7.10
N PHE A 92 16.51 2.28 6.76
CA PHE A 92 16.83 1.00 7.39
C PHE A 92 17.07 1.17 8.90
N ILE A 93 18.02 2.04 9.29
CA ILE A 93 18.40 2.23 10.70
C ILE A 93 17.18 2.64 11.53
N ILE A 94 16.43 3.65 11.08
CA ILE A 94 15.29 4.17 11.83
C ILE A 94 14.16 3.14 11.88
N THR A 95 13.91 2.42 10.80
CA THR A 95 12.89 1.35 10.80
C THR A 95 13.24 0.22 11.77
N VAL A 96 14.51 -0.21 11.82
CA VAL A 96 14.97 -1.21 12.79
C VAL A 96 14.78 -0.69 14.21
N LEU A 97 15.21 0.54 14.49
CA LEU A 97 15.08 1.15 15.82
C LEU A 97 13.60 1.28 16.24
N MET A 98 12.71 1.71 15.36
CA MET A 98 11.31 1.90 15.70
C MET A 98 10.57 0.56 15.84
N LEU A 99 10.81 -0.41 14.97
CA LEU A 99 10.15 -1.73 15.05
C LEU A 99 10.69 -2.52 16.25
N TRP A 100 11.98 -2.89 16.23
CA TRP A 100 12.58 -3.72 17.26
C TRP A 100 12.74 -3.01 18.59
N GLY A 101 13.02 -1.70 18.57
CA GLY A 101 13.03 -0.90 19.78
C GLY A 101 11.64 -0.77 20.40
N GLY A 102 10.58 -0.67 19.59
CA GLY A 102 9.20 -0.72 20.07
C GLY A 102 8.87 -2.05 20.74
N THR A 103 9.23 -3.17 20.09
CA THR A 103 9.05 -4.51 20.63
C THR A 103 9.81 -4.69 21.95
N LEU A 104 11.07 -4.25 22.02
CA LEU A 104 11.86 -4.30 23.25
C LEU A 104 11.26 -3.43 24.36
N LEU A 105 10.87 -2.19 24.04
CA LEU A 105 10.26 -1.27 24.99
C LEU A 105 8.91 -1.77 25.50
N SER A 106 8.12 -2.47 24.68
CA SER A 106 6.85 -3.04 25.13
C SER A 106 7.02 -4.08 26.24
N ILE A 107 8.13 -4.82 26.23
CA ILE A 107 8.48 -5.80 27.27
C ILE A 107 8.99 -5.11 28.53
N LEU A 108 9.82 -4.08 28.38
CA LEU A 108 10.49 -3.42 29.50
C LEU A 108 9.61 -2.38 30.20
N TYR A 109 8.78 -1.66 29.45
CA TYR A 109 7.96 -0.57 29.93
C TYR A 109 6.64 -0.49 29.13
N PRO A 110 5.55 -1.12 29.60
CA PRO A 110 4.30 -1.26 28.84
C PRO A 110 3.64 0.06 28.37
N MET A 111 3.95 1.20 29.02
CA MET A 111 3.47 2.52 28.61
C MET A 111 4.51 3.35 27.83
N TYR A 112 5.47 2.71 27.17
CA TYR A 112 6.53 3.38 26.42
C TYR A 112 6.01 4.28 25.29
N TYR A 113 4.85 3.96 24.74
CA TYR A 113 4.24 4.75 23.67
C TYR A 113 3.87 6.16 24.14
N MET A 114 3.68 6.38 25.45
CA MET A 114 3.45 7.70 26.03
C MET A 114 4.74 8.48 26.33
N SER A 115 5.90 7.87 26.12
CA SER A 115 7.17 8.51 26.44
C SER A 115 7.56 9.54 25.37
N ILE A 116 8.09 10.68 25.81
CA ILE A 116 8.57 11.74 24.91
C ILE A 116 9.55 11.21 23.84
N PRO A 117 10.52 10.32 24.15
CA PRO A 117 11.41 9.76 23.13
C PRO A 117 10.66 8.98 22.04
N TRP A 118 9.61 8.24 22.40
CA TRP A 118 8.81 7.49 21.44
C TRP A 118 7.99 8.40 20.54
N VAL A 119 7.37 9.44 21.12
CA VAL A 119 6.60 10.45 20.38
C VAL A 119 7.50 11.20 19.38
N ILE A 120 8.71 11.58 19.79
CA ILE A 120 9.68 12.21 18.88
C ILE A 120 10.08 11.23 17.76
N GLY A 121 10.37 9.97 18.12
CA GLY A 121 10.70 8.92 17.15
C GLY A 121 9.59 8.69 16.13
N SER A 122 8.33 8.66 16.55
CA SER A 122 7.20 8.48 15.65
C SER A 122 7.01 9.66 14.71
N LEU A 123 7.16 10.90 15.19
CA LEU A 123 7.11 12.11 14.35
C LEU A 123 8.24 12.14 13.30
N ILE A 124 9.46 11.73 13.67
CA ILE A 124 10.57 11.57 12.72
C ILE A 124 10.19 10.52 11.67
N TYR A 125 9.60 9.41 12.09
CA TYR A 125 9.23 8.33 11.18
C TYR A 125 8.12 8.71 10.20
N VAL A 126 7.15 9.51 10.66
CA VAL A 126 6.15 10.16 9.82
C VAL A 126 6.81 11.06 8.78
N ALA A 127 7.73 11.93 9.20
CA ALA A 127 8.42 12.84 8.28
C ALA A 127 9.19 12.09 7.19
N LEU A 128 9.83 10.97 7.55
CA LEU A 128 10.51 10.09 6.58
C LEU A 128 9.54 9.41 5.61
N THR A 129 8.36 9.03 6.09
CA THR A 129 7.30 8.45 5.26
C THR A 129 6.77 9.49 4.27
N VAL A 130 6.50 10.73 4.71
CA VAL A 130 6.13 11.86 3.85
C VAL A 130 7.22 12.11 2.79
N LEU A 131 8.48 12.17 3.20
CA LEU A 131 9.60 12.38 2.29
C LEU A 131 9.70 11.26 1.24
N SER A 132 9.49 10.01 1.65
CA SER A 132 9.48 8.86 0.74
C SER A 132 8.37 8.98 -0.31
N LEU A 133 7.15 9.32 0.12
CA LEU A 133 5.99 9.51 -0.77
C LEU A 133 6.19 10.68 -1.77
N ILE A 134 6.78 11.79 -1.32
CA ILE A 134 7.13 12.91 -2.20
C ILE A 134 8.22 12.50 -3.21
N THR A 135 9.24 11.77 -2.75
CA THR A 135 10.32 11.27 -3.60
C THR A 135 9.78 10.32 -4.68
N LEU A 136 8.79 9.49 -4.34
CA LEU A 136 8.10 8.62 -5.30
C LEU A 136 7.48 9.43 -6.45
N ILE A 137 6.70 10.46 -6.12
CA ILE A 137 6.07 11.33 -7.13
C ILE A 137 7.15 11.98 -8.00
N TYR A 138 8.22 12.47 -7.38
CA TYR A 138 9.33 13.11 -8.09
C TYR A 138 10.05 12.15 -9.07
N GLU A 139 10.32 10.92 -8.64
CA GLU A 139 11.07 9.94 -9.42
C GLU A 139 10.25 9.28 -10.54
N LEU A 140 8.96 9.02 -10.30
CA LEU A 140 8.08 8.37 -11.29
C LEU A 140 7.39 9.35 -12.23
N ARG A 141 7.20 10.61 -11.82
CA ARG A 141 6.52 11.66 -12.62
C ARG A 141 5.16 11.17 -13.16
N ILE A 142 5.03 11.04 -14.47
CA ILE A 142 3.80 10.58 -15.13
C ILE A 142 3.48 9.12 -14.74
N LYS A 143 4.48 8.29 -14.47
CA LYS A 143 4.27 6.87 -14.10
C LYS A 143 3.63 6.69 -12.72
N SER A 144 3.67 7.70 -11.84
CA SER A 144 2.99 7.64 -10.54
C SER A 144 1.51 8.04 -10.62
N LEU A 145 1.01 8.54 -11.76
CA LEU A 145 -0.39 8.98 -11.93
C LEU A 145 -1.43 8.01 -11.33
N PRO A 146 -1.33 6.67 -11.53
CA PRO A 146 -2.31 5.74 -10.97
C PRO A 146 -2.35 5.71 -9.43
N LEU A 147 -1.23 6.07 -8.80
CA LEU A 147 -1.06 6.04 -7.34
C LEU A 147 -1.28 7.42 -6.70
N ILE A 148 -1.28 8.53 -7.45
CA ILE A 148 -1.39 9.88 -6.87
C ILE A 148 -2.58 10.03 -5.92
N PRO A 149 -3.82 9.60 -6.27
CA PRO A 149 -4.95 9.76 -5.35
C PRO A 149 -4.74 9.00 -4.04
N LEU A 150 -4.10 7.83 -4.09
CA LEU A 150 -3.77 7.03 -2.91
C LEU A 150 -2.62 7.63 -2.10
N ILE A 151 -1.63 8.24 -2.76
CA ILE A 151 -0.55 8.96 -2.09
C ILE A 151 -1.11 10.18 -1.36
N LEU A 152 -2.02 10.93 -1.99
CA LEU A 152 -2.71 12.05 -1.34
C LEU A 152 -3.57 11.57 -0.16
N LEU A 153 -4.24 10.43 -0.32
CA LEU A 153 -5.01 9.80 0.76
C LEU A 153 -4.09 9.44 1.95
N GLN A 154 -2.90 8.90 1.68
CA GLN A 154 -1.88 8.63 2.70
C GLN A 154 -1.38 9.90 3.39
N LEU A 155 -1.10 10.96 2.63
CA LEU A 155 -0.68 12.24 3.21
C LEU A 155 -1.77 12.84 4.11
N ALA A 156 -3.05 12.70 3.73
CA ALA A 156 -4.17 13.11 4.56
C ALA A 156 -4.23 12.32 5.88
N SER A 157 -4.02 11.00 5.84
CA SER A 157 -3.89 10.15 7.02
C SER A 157 -2.76 10.60 7.96
N LEU A 158 -1.58 10.88 7.39
CA LEU A 158 -0.42 11.33 8.16
C LEU A 158 -0.66 12.69 8.84
N ILE A 159 -1.43 13.58 8.20
CA ILE A 159 -1.83 14.86 8.81
C ILE A 159 -2.73 14.62 10.02
N LEU A 160 -3.72 13.74 9.91
CA LEU A 160 -4.60 13.39 11.04
C LEU A 160 -3.81 12.75 12.18
N TYR A 161 -2.87 11.85 11.87
CA TYR A 161 -1.99 11.26 12.88
C TYR A 161 -1.17 12.33 13.62
N ILE A 162 -0.56 13.27 12.91
CA ILE A 162 0.19 14.37 13.54
C ILE A 162 -0.73 15.21 14.41
N ALA A 163 -1.93 15.56 13.93
CA ALA A 163 -2.91 16.31 14.72
C ALA A 163 -3.27 15.59 16.02
N ASN A 164 -3.52 14.27 15.95
CA ASN A 164 -3.83 13.44 17.11
C ASN A 164 -2.67 13.43 18.12
N VAL A 165 -1.44 13.21 17.65
CA VAL A 165 -0.25 13.27 18.52
C VAL A 165 -0.09 14.66 19.16
N LEU A 166 -0.29 15.73 18.40
CA LEU A 166 -0.20 17.11 18.91
C LEU A 166 -1.29 17.42 19.94
N THR A 167 -2.49 16.90 19.77
CA THR A 167 -3.58 17.06 20.74
C THR A 167 -3.34 16.24 21.99
N GLU A 168 -3.00 14.96 21.85
CA GLU A 168 -2.85 14.05 22.98
C GLU A 168 -1.62 14.41 23.84
N TYR A 169 -0.49 14.74 23.23
CA TYR A 169 0.78 14.92 23.94
C TYR A 169 1.17 16.39 24.19
N PHE A 170 0.68 17.32 23.37
CA PHE A 170 1.01 18.74 23.49
C PHE A 170 -0.21 19.63 23.82
N ALA A 171 -1.37 19.02 24.08
CA ALA A 171 -2.62 19.70 24.41
C ALA A 171 -3.04 20.78 23.40
N LEU A 172 -2.64 20.62 22.13
CA LEU A 172 -3.04 21.52 21.06
C LEU A 172 -4.50 21.22 20.65
N PRO A 173 -5.36 22.23 20.43
CA PRO A 173 -6.79 22.04 20.14
C PRO A 173 -7.01 21.65 18.67
N LEU A 174 -6.46 20.50 18.24
CA LEU A 174 -6.52 19.97 16.88
C LEU A 174 -7.34 18.67 16.76
N GLY A 175 -7.89 18.16 17.88
CA GLY A 175 -8.56 16.85 17.95
C GLY A 175 -9.85 16.74 17.14
N ASP A 176 -10.46 17.85 16.74
CA ASP A 176 -11.72 17.86 15.98
C ASP A 176 -11.50 17.93 14.46
N LEU A 177 -10.31 17.59 13.96
CA LEU A 177 -10.03 17.62 12.51
C LEU A 177 -10.63 16.43 11.75
N SER A 178 -10.76 15.26 12.36
CA SER A 178 -11.21 14.03 11.68
C SER A 178 -12.56 14.17 10.95
N PRO A 179 -13.61 14.81 11.50
CA PRO A 179 -14.88 15.02 10.80
C PRO A 179 -14.73 15.78 9.47
N TYR A 180 -13.77 16.69 9.36
CA TYR A 180 -13.53 17.47 8.14
C TYR A 180 -12.83 16.66 7.04
N PHE A 181 -12.16 15.56 7.41
CA PHE A 181 -11.43 14.70 6.48
C PHE A 181 -12.25 13.53 5.91
N VAL A 182 -13.40 13.21 6.52
CA VAL A 182 -14.33 12.16 6.08
C VAL A 182 -14.60 12.19 4.57
N TYR A 183 -15.13 13.30 4.07
CA TYR A 183 -15.48 13.41 2.65
C TYR A 183 -14.27 13.56 1.72
N PRO A 184 -13.26 14.40 2.02
CA PRO A 184 -12.03 14.44 1.24
C PRO A 184 -11.36 13.07 1.06
N MET A 185 -11.25 12.29 2.13
CA MET A 185 -10.67 10.94 2.08
C MET A 185 -11.56 9.98 1.28
N LEU A 186 -12.88 10.04 1.45
CA LEU A 186 -13.81 9.25 0.65
C LEU A 186 -13.71 9.56 -0.86
N TYR A 187 -13.57 10.84 -1.23
CA TYR A 187 -13.40 11.23 -2.63
C TYR A 187 -12.05 10.80 -3.19
N LEU A 188 -10.96 10.98 -2.44
CA LEU A 188 -9.62 10.51 -2.84
C LEU A 188 -9.60 8.99 -3.03
N ALA A 189 -10.31 8.25 -2.18
CA ALA A 189 -10.49 6.81 -2.33
C ALA A 189 -11.30 6.47 -3.59
N GLY A 190 -12.43 7.14 -3.84
CA GLY A 190 -13.21 6.96 -5.06
C GLY A 190 -12.38 7.22 -6.31
N ILE A 191 -11.68 8.35 -6.38
CA ILE A 191 -10.78 8.71 -7.49
C ILE A 191 -9.65 7.68 -7.63
N GLY A 192 -9.07 7.23 -6.51
CA GLY A 192 -8.03 6.20 -6.49
C GLY A 192 -8.50 4.87 -7.06
N SER A 193 -9.71 4.44 -6.70
CA SER A 193 -10.31 3.22 -7.23
C SER A 193 -10.50 3.30 -8.75
N ILE A 194 -11.00 4.43 -9.26
CA ILE A 194 -11.19 4.66 -10.70
C ILE A 194 -9.84 4.75 -11.42
N ALA A 195 -8.86 5.44 -10.87
CA ALA A 195 -7.52 5.56 -11.45
C ALA A 195 -6.85 4.17 -11.59
N LEU A 196 -6.98 3.31 -10.58
CA LEU A 196 -6.46 1.94 -10.65
C LEU A 196 -7.26 1.05 -11.58
N LEU A 197 -8.57 1.23 -11.69
CA LEU A 197 -9.39 0.51 -12.67
C LEU A 197 -8.95 0.84 -14.10
N ILE A 198 -8.76 2.13 -14.39
CA ILE A 198 -8.25 2.60 -15.68
C ILE A 198 -6.85 2.02 -15.92
N TYR A 199 -5.96 2.07 -14.93
CA TYR A 199 -4.59 1.58 -15.08
C TYR A 199 -4.50 0.06 -15.26
N SER A 200 -5.28 -0.71 -14.51
CA SER A 200 -5.34 -2.18 -14.64
C SER A 200 -5.94 -2.62 -15.98
N THR A 201 -6.92 -1.88 -16.48
CA THR A 201 -7.52 -2.10 -17.82
C THR A 201 -6.56 -1.67 -18.93
N TYR A 202 -5.86 -0.55 -18.75
CA TYR A 202 -4.80 -0.09 -19.66
C TYR A 202 -3.70 -1.15 -19.82
N ALA A 203 -3.27 -1.76 -18.71
CA ALA A 203 -2.26 -2.83 -18.70
C ALA A 203 -2.70 -4.08 -19.50
N LEU A 204 -4.01 -4.33 -19.62
CA LEU A 204 -4.55 -5.39 -20.48
C LEU A 204 -4.47 -5.02 -21.97
N ILE A 205 -4.87 -3.79 -22.31
CA ILE A 205 -5.12 -3.37 -23.69
C ILE A 205 -3.82 -3.07 -24.45
N ILE A 206 -2.91 -2.30 -23.86
CA ILE A 206 -1.82 -1.67 -24.62
C ILE A 206 -0.58 -2.56 -24.74
N GLU A 207 -0.40 -3.53 -23.84
CA GLU A 207 0.74 -4.43 -23.95
C GLU A 207 0.64 -5.43 -25.11
N GLY A 208 -0.50 -5.49 -25.80
CA GLY A 208 -0.67 -6.23 -27.07
C GLY A 208 -0.52 -7.75 -26.96
N LYS A 209 -0.19 -8.28 -25.78
CA LYS A 209 0.00 -9.71 -25.47
C LYS A 209 -1.25 -10.32 -24.83
N VAL A 210 -2.42 -9.96 -25.36
CA VAL A 210 -3.68 -10.50 -24.85
C VAL A 210 -3.73 -12.00 -25.16
N ASN A 211 -3.65 -12.82 -24.12
CA ASN A 211 -3.78 -14.27 -24.19
C ASN A 211 -5.08 -14.69 -23.46
N ALA A 212 -5.71 -15.78 -23.90
CA ALA A 212 -6.87 -16.38 -23.24
C ALA A 212 -6.65 -16.58 -21.72
N ARG A 213 -5.45 -16.95 -21.29
CA ARG A 213 -5.11 -17.06 -19.86
C ARG A 213 -5.20 -15.73 -19.11
N LEU A 214 -4.79 -14.63 -19.75
CA LEU A 214 -4.82 -13.28 -19.17
C LEU A 214 -6.27 -12.79 -19.05
N ILE A 215 -7.05 -13.00 -20.10
CA ILE A 215 -8.49 -12.70 -20.11
C ILE A 215 -9.20 -13.51 -19.01
N LEU A 216 -8.96 -14.81 -18.92
CA LEU A 216 -9.54 -15.65 -17.87
C LEU A 216 -9.18 -15.16 -16.47
N GLY A 217 -7.94 -14.70 -16.27
CA GLY A 217 -7.52 -14.09 -15.02
C GLY A 217 -8.27 -12.81 -14.68
N TYR A 218 -8.46 -11.91 -15.65
CA TYR A 218 -9.24 -10.68 -15.47
C TYR A 218 -10.73 -10.96 -15.22
N VAL A 219 -11.30 -11.96 -15.92
CA VAL A 219 -12.68 -12.42 -15.68
C VAL A 219 -12.81 -13.00 -14.27
N ALA A 220 -11.87 -13.84 -13.84
CA ALA A 220 -11.86 -14.37 -12.48
C ALA A 220 -11.74 -13.24 -11.44
N ALA A 221 -10.89 -12.24 -11.67
CA ALA A 221 -10.78 -11.05 -10.82
C ALA A 221 -12.11 -10.28 -10.73
N ALA A 222 -12.83 -10.13 -11.85
CA ALA A 222 -14.12 -9.46 -11.89
C ALA A 222 -15.21 -10.26 -11.16
N VAL A 223 -15.25 -11.58 -11.33
CA VAL A 223 -16.19 -12.45 -10.62
C VAL A 223 -15.93 -12.40 -9.11
N LEU A 224 -14.66 -12.52 -8.70
CA LEU A 224 -14.28 -12.44 -7.29
C LEU A 224 -14.63 -11.07 -6.69
N SER A 225 -14.30 -9.98 -7.36
CA SER A 225 -14.59 -8.64 -6.85
C SER A 225 -16.09 -8.38 -6.70
N VAL A 226 -16.91 -8.78 -7.67
CA VAL A 226 -18.37 -8.67 -7.59
C VAL A 226 -18.90 -9.56 -6.46
N SER A 227 -18.41 -10.80 -6.35
CA SER A 227 -18.84 -11.72 -5.28
C SER A 227 -18.53 -11.21 -3.87
N MET A 228 -17.46 -10.41 -3.71
CA MET A 228 -17.10 -9.79 -2.44
C MET A 228 -17.88 -8.49 -2.18
N ALA A 229 -18.04 -7.64 -3.19
CA ALA A 229 -18.66 -6.32 -3.04
C ALA A 229 -20.19 -6.37 -3.00
N TYR A 230 -20.81 -7.25 -3.81
CA TYR A 230 -22.26 -7.29 -3.98
C TYR A 230 -23.02 -7.64 -2.69
N PRO A 231 -22.62 -8.64 -1.88
CA PRO A 231 -23.31 -8.93 -0.63
C PRO A 231 -23.26 -7.75 0.34
N LEU A 232 -22.11 -7.10 0.47
CA LEU A 232 -21.93 -5.93 1.32
C LEU A 232 -22.76 -4.74 0.83
N TYR A 233 -22.78 -4.51 -0.48
CA TYR A 233 -23.60 -3.46 -1.10
C TYR A 233 -25.09 -3.67 -0.85
N THR A 234 -25.60 -4.87 -1.13
CA THR A 234 -27.01 -5.22 -0.93
C THR A 234 -27.40 -5.09 0.54
N LEU A 235 -26.55 -5.60 1.45
CA LEU A 235 -26.77 -5.50 2.89
C LEU A 235 -26.87 -4.04 3.36
N THR A 236 -25.97 -3.17 2.90
CA THR A 236 -25.88 -1.77 3.35
C THR A 236 -26.87 -0.85 2.66
N MET A 237 -27.33 -1.17 1.43
CA MET A 237 -28.36 -0.39 0.75
C MET A 237 -29.75 -0.64 1.35
N TYR A 238 -30.11 -1.90 1.57
CA TYR A 238 -31.49 -2.26 1.95
C TYR A 238 -31.73 -2.34 3.46
N ASN A 239 -30.68 -2.22 4.29
CA ASN A 239 -30.80 -2.29 5.73
C ASN A 239 -29.99 -1.16 6.40
N GLY A 240 -30.69 -0.09 6.80
CA GLY A 240 -30.10 1.08 7.45
C GLY A 240 -29.44 0.77 8.80
N PHE A 241 -29.95 -0.21 9.53
CA PHE A 241 -29.31 -0.69 10.76
C PHE A 241 -27.96 -1.35 10.44
N MET A 242 -27.91 -2.23 9.44
CA MET A 242 -26.65 -2.85 9.01
C MET A 242 -25.68 -1.84 8.41
N SER A 243 -26.16 -0.84 7.68
CA SER A 243 -25.34 0.29 7.24
C SER A 243 -24.68 1.01 8.43
N HIS A 244 -25.42 1.22 9.53
CA HIS A 244 -24.86 1.84 10.73
C HIS A 244 -23.81 0.94 11.41
N ILE A 245 -24.09 -0.37 11.55
CA ILE A 245 -23.13 -1.34 12.11
C ILE A 245 -21.87 -1.41 11.24
N MET A 246 -22.01 -1.51 9.92
CA MET A 246 -20.87 -1.54 9.01
C MET A 246 -20.06 -0.26 9.06
N SER A 247 -20.70 0.91 9.25
CA SER A 247 -19.97 2.17 9.44
C SER A 247 -19.10 2.17 10.69
N MET A 248 -19.58 1.59 11.79
CA MET A 248 -18.78 1.43 13.00
C MET A 248 -17.66 0.42 12.81
N VAL A 249 -17.93 -0.71 12.16
CA VAL A 249 -16.93 -1.75 11.88
C VAL A 249 -15.80 -1.21 11.00
N PHE A 250 -16.12 -0.44 9.96
CA PHE A 250 -15.13 0.20 9.10
C PHE A 250 -14.37 1.31 9.82
N ALA A 251 -15.03 2.09 10.69
CA ALA A 251 -14.36 3.07 11.53
C ALA A 251 -13.40 2.40 12.52
N MET A 252 -13.77 1.29 13.15
CA MET A 252 -12.93 0.60 14.13
C MET A 252 -11.79 -0.18 13.49
N GLY A 253 -12.04 -0.90 12.39
CA GLY A 253 -11.03 -1.77 11.76
C GLY A 253 -10.19 -1.10 10.68
N LEU A 254 -10.75 -0.15 9.95
CA LEU A 254 -10.05 0.55 8.88
C LEU A 254 -9.77 2.01 9.22
N GLY A 255 -10.31 2.55 10.32
CA GLY A 255 -10.27 3.98 10.64
C GLY A 255 -11.11 4.83 9.67
N ILE A 256 -11.96 4.22 8.85
CA ILE A 256 -12.80 4.93 7.89
C ILE A 256 -13.98 5.57 8.62
N LEU A 257 -13.80 6.81 9.06
CA LEU A 257 -14.92 7.65 9.47
C LEU A 257 -15.75 7.97 8.23
N SER A 258 -16.93 7.36 8.12
CA SER A 258 -17.83 7.62 7.00
C SER A 258 -19.29 7.49 7.43
N PRO A 259 -20.18 8.36 6.92
CA PRO A 259 -21.58 8.30 7.29
C PRO A 259 -22.19 6.98 6.79
N PRO A 260 -23.15 6.39 7.52
CA PRO A 260 -23.83 5.16 7.11
C PRO A 260 -24.35 5.22 5.67
N SER A 261 -24.88 6.37 5.25
CA SER A 261 -25.38 6.60 3.88
C SER A 261 -24.34 6.37 2.77
N SER A 262 -23.04 6.42 3.08
CA SER A 262 -21.95 6.17 2.14
C SER A 262 -21.45 4.73 2.12
N MET A 263 -21.95 3.85 3.00
CA MET A 263 -21.53 2.44 3.06
C MET A 263 -21.74 1.66 1.75
N PRO A 264 -22.86 1.83 1.02
CA PRO A 264 -23.01 1.19 -0.28
C PRO A 264 -21.93 1.63 -1.27
N LEU A 265 -21.54 2.91 -1.25
CA LEU A 265 -20.49 3.44 -2.11
C LEU A 265 -19.12 2.85 -1.76
N ILE A 266 -18.80 2.73 -0.47
CA ILE A 266 -17.55 2.11 0.00
C ILE A 266 -17.48 0.64 -0.44
N ALA A 267 -18.59 -0.10 -0.39
CA ALA A 267 -18.64 -1.47 -0.88
C ALA A 267 -18.27 -1.56 -2.38
N VAL A 268 -18.74 -0.60 -3.20
CA VAL A 268 -18.37 -0.51 -4.62
C VAL A 268 -16.87 -0.22 -4.78
N PHE A 269 -16.32 0.73 -4.02
CA PHE A 269 -14.88 1.04 -4.07
C PHE A 269 -14.02 -0.17 -3.71
N MET A 270 -14.39 -0.92 -2.67
CA MET A 270 -13.70 -2.15 -2.28
C MET A 270 -13.72 -3.20 -3.40
N GLY A 271 -14.85 -3.35 -4.11
CA GLY A 271 -14.92 -4.20 -5.30
C GLY A 271 -13.96 -3.75 -6.40
N ILE A 272 -13.94 -2.46 -6.72
CA ILE A 272 -13.05 -1.90 -7.75
C ILE A 272 -11.58 -2.07 -7.37
N TYR A 273 -11.21 -1.83 -6.09
CA TYR A 273 -9.86 -2.06 -5.60
C TYR A 273 -9.47 -3.54 -5.69
N THR A 274 -10.34 -4.43 -5.23
CA THR A 274 -10.11 -5.89 -5.27
C THR A 274 -9.87 -6.35 -6.71
N TYR A 275 -10.72 -5.93 -7.65
CA TYR A 275 -10.52 -6.20 -9.07
C TYR A 275 -9.16 -5.68 -9.55
N SER A 276 -8.88 -4.39 -9.32
CA SER A 276 -7.70 -3.73 -9.89
C SER A 276 -6.40 -4.31 -9.35
N ILE A 277 -6.34 -4.65 -8.05
CA ILE A 277 -5.19 -5.28 -7.41
C ILE A 277 -4.96 -6.68 -8.02
N ILE A 278 -5.99 -7.52 -8.07
CA ILE A 278 -5.85 -8.89 -8.63
C ILE A 278 -5.47 -8.82 -10.11
N ALA A 279 -6.12 -7.95 -10.89
CA ALA A 279 -5.83 -7.76 -12.31
C ALA A 279 -4.37 -7.33 -12.56
N LEU A 280 -3.85 -6.38 -11.76
CA LEU A 280 -2.46 -5.93 -11.84
C LEU A 280 -1.46 -7.02 -11.42
N VAL A 281 -1.78 -7.83 -10.40
CA VAL A 281 -0.96 -8.99 -10.01
C VAL A 281 -0.89 -10.00 -11.16
N ILE A 282 -2.03 -10.35 -11.75
CA ILE A 282 -2.10 -11.29 -12.88
C ILE A 282 -1.32 -10.73 -14.07
N SER A 283 -1.54 -9.47 -14.43
CA SER A 283 -0.81 -8.81 -15.51
C SER A 283 0.69 -8.79 -15.24
N GLY A 284 1.11 -8.43 -14.02
CA GLY A 284 2.52 -8.42 -13.62
C GLY A 284 3.20 -9.79 -13.74
N ILE A 285 2.52 -10.86 -13.30
CA ILE A 285 3.03 -12.24 -13.39
C ILE A 285 3.10 -12.70 -14.84
N MET A 286 2.02 -12.51 -15.60
CA MET A 286 1.89 -13.02 -16.95
C MET A 286 2.76 -12.29 -17.97
N ASN A 287 2.85 -10.96 -17.84
CA ASN A 287 3.68 -10.13 -18.72
C ASN A 287 5.13 -10.00 -18.21
N LYS A 288 5.43 -10.52 -17.02
CA LYS A 288 6.74 -10.44 -16.34
C LYS A 288 7.20 -9.00 -16.11
N ILE A 289 6.26 -8.15 -15.69
CA ILE A 289 6.49 -6.73 -15.44
C ILE A 289 6.34 -6.49 -13.94
N PRO A 290 7.46 -6.44 -13.20
CA PRO A 290 7.42 -6.36 -11.74
C PRO A 290 6.78 -5.05 -11.24
N MET A 291 6.77 -4.01 -12.07
CA MET A 291 6.11 -2.74 -11.75
C MET A 291 4.61 -2.89 -11.50
N TYR A 292 3.89 -3.70 -12.30
CA TYR A 292 2.45 -3.90 -12.07
C TYR A 292 2.17 -4.60 -10.75
N TYR A 293 3.00 -5.58 -10.41
CA TYR A 293 2.93 -6.24 -9.12
C TYR A 293 3.18 -5.24 -7.98
N LEU A 294 4.23 -4.42 -8.05
CA LEU A 294 4.51 -3.44 -7.00
C LEU A 294 3.41 -2.38 -6.88
N VAL A 295 2.83 -1.93 -7.99
CA VAL A 295 1.68 -1.01 -7.96
C VAL A 295 0.48 -1.68 -7.30
N ALA A 296 0.23 -2.97 -7.54
CA ALA A 296 -0.84 -3.70 -6.87
C ALA A 296 -0.63 -3.76 -5.34
N VAL A 297 0.57 -4.09 -4.89
CA VAL A 297 0.91 -4.15 -3.46
C VAL A 297 0.90 -2.77 -2.82
N ALA A 298 1.43 -1.75 -3.50
CA ALA A 298 1.36 -0.37 -3.04
C ALA A 298 -0.08 0.11 -2.93
N SER A 299 -0.94 -0.27 -3.88
CA SER A 299 -2.37 0.07 -3.82
C SER A 299 -3.04 -0.58 -2.62
N LEU A 300 -2.77 -1.86 -2.36
CA LEU A 300 -3.26 -2.55 -1.17
C LEU A 300 -2.82 -1.83 0.10
N ILE A 301 -1.52 -1.57 0.26
CA ILE A 301 -0.99 -0.87 1.44
C ILE A 301 -1.57 0.53 1.54
N TYR A 302 -1.57 1.30 0.46
CA TYR A 302 -2.01 2.67 0.51
C TYR A 302 -3.50 2.82 0.78
N VAL A 303 -4.34 1.92 0.28
CA VAL A 303 -5.78 1.96 0.58
C VAL A 303 -6.01 1.54 2.03
N THR A 304 -5.40 0.45 2.46
CA THR A 304 -5.67 -0.12 3.78
C THR A 304 -5.16 0.76 4.92
N THR A 305 -3.99 1.37 4.76
CA THR A 305 -3.40 2.14 5.86
C THR A 305 -3.79 3.61 5.86
N ALA A 306 -4.27 4.17 4.75
CA ALA A 306 -4.56 5.60 4.70
C ALA A 306 -5.82 5.96 5.48
N PHE A 307 -6.62 4.98 5.86
CA PHE A 307 -7.80 5.26 6.64
C PHE A 307 -7.55 5.14 8.14
N ILE A 308 -6.39 4.63 8.56
CA ILE A 308 -6.11 4.42 9.97
C ILE A 308 -5.74 5.75 10.63
N GLU A 309 -6.53 6.21 11.60
CA GLU A 309 -6.31 7.48 12.31
C GLU A 309 -5.14 7.44 13.31
N HIS A 310 -4.79 6.24 13.76
CA HIS A 310 -3.68 5.98 14.68
C HIS A 310 -2.68 5.09 14.00
N ALA A 311 -1.65 5.68 13.41
CA ALA A 311 -0.73 4.92 12.61
C ALA A 311 0.25 4.11 13.47
N ILE A 312 0.13 2.79 13.35
CA ILE A 312 1.03 1.80 13.93
C ILE A 312 2.37 1.87 13.18
N ILE A 313 3.51 1.77 13.88
CA ILE A 313 4.84 1.87 13.25
C ILE A 313 5.01 0.89 12.06
N VAL A 314 4.41 -0.30 12.15
CA VAL A 314 4.40 -1.32 11.08
C VAL A 314 3.75 -0.81 9.79
N ILE A 315 2.72 0.04 9.90
CA ILE A 315 2.05 0.68 8.76
C ILE A 315 3.02 1.65 8.07
N PHE A 316 3.64 2.55 8.83
CA PHE A 316 4.64 3.49 8.28
C PHE A 316 5.79 2.74 7.62
N ALA A 317 6.26 1.67 8.27
CA ALA A 317 7.30 0.82 7.73
C ALA A 317 6.88 0.17 6.41
N SER A 318 5.64 -0.29 6.30
CA SER A 318 5.09 -0.90 5.09
C SER A 318 4.97 0.11 3.95
N VAL A 319 4.41 1.30 4.22
CA VAL A 319 4.30 2.40 3.26
C VAL A 319 5.68 2.82 2.76
N LEU A 320 6.62 3.07 3.67
CA LEU A 320 7.97 3.49 3.34
C LEU A 320 8.68 2.43 2.49
N THR A 321 8.53 1.15 2.84
CA THR A 321 9.20 0.04 2.16
C THR A 321 8.69 -0.16 0.74
N ILE A 322 7.37 -0.20 0.54
CA ILE A 322 6.82 -0.37 -0.81
C ILE A 322 7.13 0.84 -1.69
N THR A 323 7.13 2.04 -1.11
CA THR A 323 7.50 3.28 -1.80
C THR A 323 8.95 3.20 -2.31
N ASN A 324 9.89 2.85 -1.42
CA ASN A 324 11.30 2.73 -1.78
C ASN A 324 11.59 1.58 -2.77
N LEU A 325 10.84 0.47 -2.69
CA LEU A 325 10.90 -0.61 -3.70
C LEU A 325 10.56 -0.11 -5.10
N ILE A 326 9.48 0.68 -5.22
CA ILE A 326 9.06 1.22 -6.51
C ILE A 326 10.10 2.21 -7.04
N ILE A 327 10.62 3.10 -6.18
CA ILE A 327 11.69 4.04 -6.54
C ILE A 327 12.90 3.27 -7.07
N TYR A 328 13.34 2.24 -6.34
CA TYR A 328 14.47 1.41 -6.73
C TYR A 328 14.26 0.71 -8.07
N LEU A 329 13.08 0.08 -8.28
CA LEU A 329 12.75 -0.51 -9.57
C LEU A 329 12.78 0.53 -10.69
N ASN A 330 12.28 1.74 -10.46
CA ASN A 330 12.32 2.79 -11.47
C ASN A 330 13.76 3.22 -11.79
N ILE A 331 14.63 3.35 -10.77
CA ILE A 331 16.04 3.72 -10.94
C ILE A 331 16.81 2.67 -11.76
N ILE A 332 16.68 1.38 -11.42
CA ILE A 332 17.39 0.32 -12.16
C ILE A 332 16.88 0.14 -13.59
N ASN A 333 15.65 0.59 -13.86
CA ASN A 333 15.02 0.56 -15.19
C ASN A 333 15.34 1.79 -16.05
N LYS A 334 15.97 2.85 -15.50
CA LYS A 334 16.41 3.99 -16.33
C LYS A 334 17.52 3.51 -17.26
N PRO A 335 17.45 3.78 -18.58
CA PRO A 335 18.58 3.50 -19.46
C PRO A 335 19.78 4.29 -18.94
N ARG A 336 20.86 3.59 -18.59
CA ARG A 336 22.13 4.25 -18.30
C ARG A 336 22.58 4.90 -19.61
N GLU A 337 22.73 6.21 -19.62
CA GLU A 337 23.50 6.87 -20.66
C GLU A 337 24.91 6.28 -20.60
N VAL A 338 25.24 5.47 -21.60
CA VAL A 338 26.60 4.98 -21.80
C VAL A 338 27.40 6.20 -22.24
N GLY A 339 27.99 6.90 -21.27
CA GLY A 339 29.07 7.83 -21.49
C GLY A 339 30.37 7.09 -21.79
N ASP A 340 30.40 6.32 -22.89
CA ASP A 340 31.66 5.89 -23.51
C ASP A 340 32.03 6.94 -24.57
N GLY A 341 32.42 8.12 -24.08
CA GLY A 341 33.28 9.01 -24.83
C GLY A 341 34.69 8.45 -24.77
N HIS A 342 35.08 7.68 -25.78
CA HIS A 342 36.48 7.41 -26.06
C HIS A 342 37.28 8.73 -26.07
N ALA A 343 38.21 8.86 -25.11
CA ALA A 343 39.42 9.66 -25.27
C ALA A 343 40.48 9.19 -24.27
N GLY A 344 40.89 7.92 -24.42
CA GLY A 344 42.25 7.54 -24.09
C GLY A 344 43.14 7.91 -25.28
N VAL A 345 44.13 8.75 -25.02
CA VAL A 345 45.48 8.75 -25.61
C VAL A 345 45.59 8.42 -27.11
N SER A 346 45.87 9.46 -27.90
CA SER A 346 46.97 9.46 -28.87
C SER A 346 47.61 10.83 -28.90
#